data_AF-A0AAJ3LK74-F1
#
_entry.id   AF-A0AAJ3LK74-F1
#
_cell.length_a   1.000
_cell.length_b   1.000
_cell.length_c   1.000
_cell.angle_alpha   90.00
_cell.angle_beta   90.00
_cell.angle_gamma   90.00
#
_symmetry.space_group_name_H-M   'P 1'
#
loop_
_entity.id
_entity.type
_entity.pdbx_description
1 polymer ?
#
loop_
_entity_poly.entity_id
_entity_poly.type
_entity_poly.pdbx_seq_one_letter_code
_entity_poly.pdbx_strand_id
1 'polypeptide(L)'
;MNRLCWLLLLIAGPLWAAEPQLRVQAQLVPGNNVVVGEQVQLQVDVLTDTWFTAAAGLPPLQLPGARVQAPGSESEHVNQVIEGKTFYGMRYRYRITPSLAQTFNIPALTVQAQPGQASTPLSAQTAPLSFQAAQPPGFEPGETVLVADGLRLTQTVTTIPLKVGDTLTRTLTLQADNTPGLSLPPPDQAQVKGLRRYPQSPVISNLDDGRGNISGGQRIDRQVYRVEQAGRYPLPAISVKWWDSRNHRLQVTRVPEVTVEAQAASAYSPTFSIAEDLKQLGQHSRWQLSRQGVAWGAALALWVLAAYLAHGLWPRVPPLWRRGCGALRWRFRRLRLLPLNPRREKDFP
;
A
#
# COMPACT_ATOMS: atom_id res chain seq x y z
N MET A 1 58.70 74.26 7.42
CA MET A 1 57.55 73.41 7.81
C MET A 1 57.55 71.99 7.23
N ASN A 2 58.50 71.58 6.36
CA ASN A 2 58.43 70.25 5.70
C ASN A 2 59.24 69.12 6.34
N ARG A 3 60.03 69.38 7.40
CA ARG A 3 60.88 68.36 8.04
C ARG A 3 60.21 67.63 9.22
N LEU A 4 59.13 68.19 9.78
CA LEU A 4 58.40 67.56 10.89
C LEU A 4 57.39 66.48 10.44
N CYS A 5 56.84 66.57 9.23
CA CYS A 5 55.89 65.56 8.72
C CYS A 5 56.56 64.20 8.42
N TRP A 6 57.85 64.18 8.07
CA TRP A 6 58.56 62.93 7.80
C TRP A 6 58.91 62.14 9.07
N LEU A 7 59.01 62.80 10.22
CA LEU A 7 59.26 62.15 11.52
C LEU A 7 57.98 61.57 12.14
N LEU A 8 56.80 62.08 11.79
CA LEU A 8 55.51 61.52 12.23
C LEU A 8 55.07 60.29 11.42
N LEU A 9 55.56 60.13 10.19
CA LEU A 9 55.28 58.95 9.34
C LEU A 9 56.12 57.71 9.70
N LEU A 10 57.21 57.86 10.45
CA LEU A 10 58.07 56.76 10.91
C LEU A 10 57.57 56.07 12.20
N ILE A 11 56.56 56.65 12.87
CA ILE A 11 55.95 56.09 14.09
C ILE A 11 54.63 55.36 13.78
N ALA A 12 54.15 55.42 12.53
CA ALA A 12 53.07 54.57 12.06
C ALA A 12 53.63 53.17 11.75
N GLY A 13 54.00 52.44 12.81
CA GLY A 13 54.20 51.00 12.71
C GLY A 13 52.94 50.37 12.12
N PRO A 14 53.06 49.31 11.30
CA PRO A 14 51.90 48.63 10.77
C PRO A 14 50.99 48.24 11.94
N LEU A 15 49.76 48.77 11.97
CA LEU A 15 48.70 48.23 12.79
C LEU A 15 48.38 46.86 12.20
N TRP A 16 49.10 45.83 12.65
CA TRP A 16 48.72 44.45 12.36
C TRP A 16 47.33 44.27 12.95
N ALA A 17 46.32 44.14 12.08
CA ALA A 17 45.00 43.76 12.51
C ALA A 17 45.13 42.41 13.22
N ALA A 18 44.59 42.31 14.43
CA ALA A 18 44.58 41.06 15.16
C ALA A 18 43.90 39.98 14.30
N GLU A 19 44.43 38.75 14.32
CA GLU A 19 43.78 37.65 13.63
C GLU A 19 42.34 37.49 14.16
N PRO A 20 41.37 37.23 13.26
CA PRO A 20 40.00 37.05 13.66
C PRO A 20 39.87 35.86 14.61
N GLN A 21 38.97 36.00 15.57
CA GLN A 21 38.73 34.98 16.59
C GLN A 21 37.68 34.00 16.09
N LEU A 22 37.91 32.70 16.35
CA LEU A 22 36.89 31.65 16.19
C LEU A 22 36.55 31.10 17.58
N ARG A 23 35.28 31.20 17.98
CA ARG A 23 34.74 30.60 19.19
C ARG A 23 33.65 29.62 18.83
N VAL A 24 33.54 28.53 19.57
CA VAL A 24 32.48 27.53 19.38
C VAL A 24 31.84 27.27 20.73
N GLN A 25 30.51 27.35 20.76
CA GLN A 25 29.70 27.03 21.93
C GLN A 25 28.75 25.90 21.57
N ALA A 26 28.53 25.00 22.51
CA ALA A 26 27.56 23.93 22.35
C ALA A 26 26.62 23.89 23.55
N GLN A 27 25.35 23.64 23.28
CA GLN A 27 24.34 23.45 24.30
C GLN A 27 23.32 22.40 23.87
N LEU A 28 22.66 21.81 24.87
CA LEU A 28 21.60 20.83 24.65
C LEU A 28 20.23 21.48 24.88
N VAL A 29 19.31 21.25 23.95
CA VAL A 29 17.94 21.73 24.01
C VAL A 29 17.00 20.52 23.91
N PRO A 30 16.05 20.30 24.84
CA PRO A 30 15.64 21.20 25.91
C PRO A 30 16.58 21.22 27.14
N GLY A 31 17.50 20.26 27.24
CA GLY A 31 18.45 20.20 28.36
C GLY A 31 19.21 18.88 28.39
N ASN A 32 19.72 18.52 29.57
CA ASN A 32 20.54 17.32 29.79
C ASN A 32 19.74 16.10 30.29
N ASN A 33 18.43 16.23 30.49
CA ASN A 33 17.57 15.13 30.92
C ASN A 33 16.41 15.01 29.93
N VAL A 34 16.32 13.86 29.30
CA VAL A 34 15.27 13.53 28.33
C VAL A 34 14.78 12.10 28.56
N VAL A 35 13.68 11.71 27.92
CA VAL A 35 13.26 10.31 27.94
C VAL A 35 13.68 9.57 26.66
N VAL A 36 13.70 8.24 26.72
CA VAL A 36 13.88 7.40 25.52
C VAL A 36 12.82 7.77 24.48
N GLY A 37 13.26 8.01 23.24
CA GLY A 37 12.42 8.46 22.12
C GLY A 37 12.27 9.97 22.00
N GLU A 38 12.65 10.76 23.01
CA GLU A 38 12.59 12.23 22.98
C GLU A 38 13.78 12.82 22.23
N GLN A 39 13.52 13.72 21.28
CA GLN A 39 14.58 14.34 20.51
C GLN A 39 15.28 15.44 21.32
N VAL A 40 16.57 15.27 21.57
CA VAL A 40 17.45 16.33 22.07
C VAL A 40 18.22 16.95 20.91
N GLN A 41 18.29 18.28 20.89
CA GLN A 41 19.09 19.02 19.92
C GLN A 41 20.44 19.39 20.53
N LEU A 42 21.53 18.97 19.88
CA LEU A 42 22.85 19.55 20.15
C LEU A 42 23.01 20.75 19.23
N GLN A 43 22.88 21.93 19.83
CA GLN A 43 23.03 23.19 19.14
C GLN A 43 24.48 23.65 19.24
N VAL A 44 25.11 23.87 18.10
CA VAL A 44 26.50 24.32 17.99
C VAL A 44 26.52 25.71 17.35
N ASP A 45 26.90 26.71 18.13
CA ASP A 45 27.07 28.08 17.69
C ASP A 45 28.54 28.31 17.34
N VAL A 46 28.81 28.59 16.07
CA VAL A 46 30.14 28.90 15.55
C VAL A 46 30.21 30.40 15.38
N LEU A 47 31.10 31.06 16.13
CA LEU A 47 31.11 32.51 16.33
C LEU A 47 32.45 33.11 15.89
N THR A 48 32.42 34.26 15.23
CA THR A 48 33.60 35.06 14.91
C THR A 48 33.37 36.55 15.14
N ASP A 49 34.42 37.31 15.37
CA ASP A 49 34.36 38.76 15.53
C ASP A 49 34.34 39.53 14.21
N THR A 50 34.44 38.84 13.06
CA THR A 50 34.33 39.41 11.72
C THR A 50 33.07 38.92 11.01
N TRP A 51 33.20 38.03 10.01
CA TRP A 51 32.11 37.37 9.29
C TRP A 51 32.61 36.02 8.78
N PHE A 52 31.74 35.15 8.26
CA PHE A 52 32.19 33.89 7.63
C PHE A 52 32.23 34.02 6.11
N THR A 53 33.25 33.46 5.47
CA THR A 53 33.34 33.39 4.00
C THR A 53 32.77 32.09 3.43
N ALA A 54 32.57 31.07 4.27
CA ALA A 54 31.97 29.79 3.95
C ALA A 54 31.27 29.21 5.19
N ALA A 55 30.37 28.24 4.98
CA ALA A 55 29.78 27.48 6.08
C ALA A 55 30.85 26.74 6.89
N ALA A 56 30.61 26.57 8.19
CA ALA A 56 31.49 25.79 9.04
C ALA A 56 31.41 24.30 8.69
N GLY A 57 32.55 23.62 8.73
CA GLY A 57 32.65 22.17 8.64
C GLY A 57 32.47 21.56 10.01
N LEU A 58 31.34 20.85 10.21
CA LEU A 58 31.09 20.10 11.43
C LEU A 58 31.30 18.59 11.21
N PRO A 59 31.89 17.87 12.17
CA PRO A 59 32.15 16.45 12.04
C PRO A 59 30.85 15.64 12.18
N PRO A 60 30.77 14.42 11.61
CA PRO A 60 29.69 13.51 11.94
C PRO A 60 29.76 13.13 13.42
N LEU A 61 28.61 13.05 14.08
CA LEU A 61 28.48 12.59 15.46
C LEU A 61 27.75 11.24 15.47
N GLN A 62 28.34 10.25 16.12
CA GLN A 62 27.75 8.93 16.31
C GLN A 62 27.70 8.62 17.81
N LEU A 63 26.52 8.22 18.28
CA LEU A 63 26.28 7.90 19.67
C LEU A 63 25.62 6.51 19.73
N PRO A 64 26.31 5.46 20.23
CA PRO A 64 25.72 4.13 20.35
C PRO A 64 24.43 4.17 21.17
N GLY A 65 23.35 3.59 20.65
CA GLY A 65 22.03 3.62 21.31
C GLY A 65 21.26 4.94 21.11
N ALA A 66 21.69 5.81 20.20
CA ALA A 66 20.92 6.95 19.73
C ALA A 66 21.02 7.11 18.21
N ARG A 67 19.93 7.59 17.60
CA ARG A 67 19.95 8.03 16.21
C ARG A 67 20.40 9.48 16.18
N VAL A 68 21.47 9.77 15.45
CA VAL A 68 21.97 11.12 15.27
C VAL A 68 21.77 11.54 13.82
N GLN A 69 21.06 12.63 13.61
CA GLN A 69 20.95 13.31 12.34
C GLN A 69 21.85 14.54 12.36
N ALA A 70 22.77 14.61 11.42
CA ALA A 70 23.66 15.76 11.24
C ALA A 70 22.87 17.02 10.87
N PRO A 71 23.39 18.21 11.22
CA PRO A 71 22.82 19.46 10.74
C PRO A 71 22.82 19.49 9.20
N GLY A 72 21.77 20.09 8.64
CA GLY A 72 21.74 20.41 7.21
C GLY A 72 22.75 21.49 6.84
N SER A 73 22.85 21.79 5.54
CA SER A 73 23.70 22.87 5.01
C SER A 73 23.19 24.28 5.36
N GLU A 74 21.92 24.39 5.75
CA GLU A 74 21.30 25.65 6.14
C GLU A 74 21.58 25.93 7.62
N SER A 75 22.29 27.03 7.89
CA SER A 75 22.56 27.51 9.25
C SER A 75 21.71 28.73 9.58
N GLU A 76 21.33 28.86 10.84
CA GLU A 76 20.66 30.06 11.33
C GLU A 76 21.72 31.10 11.72
N HIS A 77 21.61 32.31 11.18
CA HIS A 77 22.53 33.40 11.53
C HIS A 77 22.19 33.94 12.91
N VAL A 78 23.20 34.06 13.77
CA VAL A 78 23.04 34.56 15.14
C VAL A 78 24.07 35.65 15.43
N ASN A 79 23.69 36.65 16.22
CA ASN A 79 24.61 37.68 16.71
C ASN A 79 24.62 37.64 18.24
N GLN A 80 25.80 37.67 18.84
CA GLN A 80 25.97 37.61 20.29
C GLN A 80 26.97 38.67 20.75
N VAL A 81 26.74 39.24 21.93
CA VAL A 81 27.71 40.13 22.58
C VAL A 81 28.34 39.36 23.72
N ILE A 82 29.66 39.12 23.63
CA ILE A 82 30.44 38.36 24.60
C ILE A 82 31.56 39.26 25.09
N GLU A 83 31.66 39.47 26.41
CA GLU A 83 32.70 40.31 27.02
C GLU A 83 32.74 41.74 26.43
N GLY A 84 31.57 42.27 26.04
CA GLY A 84 31.45 43.60 25.43
C GLY A 84 31.81 43.68 23.94
N LYS A 85 32.17 42.56 23.31
CA LYS A 85 32.50 42.46 21.88
C LYS A 85 31.40 41.71 21.11
N THR A 86 31.02 42.22 19.95
CA THR A 86 30.04 41.56 19.08
C THR A 86 30.69 40.43 18.29
N PHE A 87 30.02 39.28 18.30
CA PHE A 87 30.33 38.11 17.50
C PHE A 87 29.16 37.81 16.56
N TYR A 88 29.51 37.44 15.33
CA TYR A 88 28.62 37.00 14.28
C TYR A 88 28.75 35.49 14.13
N GLY A 89 27.61 34.82 13.95
CA GLY A 89 27.52 33.41 14.22
C GLY A 89 26.67 32.63 13.22
N MET A 90 26.98 31.35 13.12
CA MET A 90 26.17 30.33 12.44
C MET A 90 25.79 29.26 13.45
N ARG A 91 24.49 28.97 13.55
CA ARG A 91 23.94 27.97 14.46
C ARG A 91 23.57 26.71 13.70
N TYR A 92 24.15 25.60 14.13
CA TYR A 92 23.91 24.25 13.61
C TYR A 92 23.20 23.40 14.65
N ARG A 93 22.34 22.48 14.21
CA ARG A 93 21.56 21.61 15.10
C ARG A 93 21.71 20.15 14.69
N TYR A 94 22.37 19.34 15.52
CA TYR A 94 22.21 17.89 15.44
C TYR A 94 20.91 17.49 16.11
N ARG A 95 20.16 16.57 15.52
CA ARG A 95 18.99 15.96 16.15
C ARG A 95 19.37 14.59 16.66
N ILE A 96 19.30 14.40 17.97
CA ILE A 96 19.71 13.16 18.64
C ILE A 96 18.46 12.56 19.27
N THR A 97 18.11 11.33 18.90
CA THR A 97 16.99 10.59 19.48
C THR A 97 17.53 9.34 20.18
N PRO A 98 17.55 9.28 21.52
CA PRO A 98 18.02 8.12 22.26
C PRO A 98 17.02 6.98 22.15
N SER A 99 17.50 5.77 21.84
CA SER A 99 16.69 4.55 21.78
C SER A 99 16.87 3.66 23.02
N LEU A 100 17.85 3.96 23.87
CA LEU A 100 18.16 3.22 25.09
C LEU A 100 18.20 4.16 26.29
N ALA A 101 17.74 3.67 27.44
CA ALA A 101 17.83 4.38 28.70
C ALA A 101 19.25 4.28 29.27
N GLN A 102 20.06 5.32 29.09
CA GLN A 102 21.44 5.40 29.55
C GLN A 102 21.94 6.84 29.57
N THR A 103 23.15 7.04 30.08
CA THR A 103 23.88 8.31 29.93
C THR A 103 24.62 8.32 28.60
N PHE A 104 24.45 9.40 27.84
CA PHE A 104 25.13 9.63 26.57
C PHE A 104 26.20 10.70 26.75
N ASN A 105 27.42 10.39 26.35
CA ASN A 105 28.54 11.32 26.36
C ASN A 105 28.80 11.84 24.96
N ILE A 106 28.77 13.15 24.80
CA ILE A 106 29.06 13.86 23.55
C ILE A 106 30.50 14.36 23.64
N PRO A 107 31.43 13.84 22.80
CA PRO A 107 32.81 14.29 22.82
C PRO A 107 32.91 15.74 22.34
N ALA A 108 34.02 16.40 22.68
CA ALA A 108 34.37 17.69 22.10
C ALA A 108 34.41 17.57 20.56
N LEU A 109 33.63 18.40 19.87
CA LEU A 109 33.56 18.43 18.42
C LEU A 109 34.54 19.49 17.90
N THR A 110 35.48 19.06 17.06
CA THR A 110 36.35 19.99 16.34
C THR A 110 35.60 20.57 15.15
N VAL A 111 35.34 21.86 15.20
CA VAL A 111 34.68 22.61 14.12
C VAL A 111 35.72 23.44 13.39
N GLN A 112 35.66 23.41 12.06
CA GLN A 112 36.51 24.23 11.19
C GLN A 112 35.68 25.31 10.51
N ALA A 113 36.18 26.55 10.48
CA ALA A 113 35.51 27.64 9.79
C ALA A 113 36.54 28.64 9.25
N GLN A 114 36.13 29.40 8.22
CA GLN A 114 36.94 30.48 7.66
C GLN A 114 36.30 31.83 7.99
N PRO A 115 36.76 32.51 9.06
CA PRO A 115 36.45 33.92 9.26
C PRO A 115 37.00 34.78 8.11
N GLY A 116 36.29 35.86 7.81
CA GLY A 116 36.80 36.96 6.99
C GLY A 116 38.02 37.56 7.65
N GLN A 117 39.00 37.93 6.82
CA GLN A 117 40.32 38.42 7.25
C GLN A 117 41.26 37.35 7.84
N ALA A 118 40.81 36.09 7.99
CA ALA A 118 41.71 34.98 8.31
C ALA A 118 42.47 34.56 7.04
N SER A 119 43.76 34.25 7.18
CA SER A 119 44.60 33.74 6.09
C SER A 119 44.37 32.26 5.79
N THR A 120 43.95 31.48 6.80
CA THR A 120 43.69 30.03 6.72
C THR A 120 42.47 29.65 7.57
N PRO A 121 41.89 28.45 7.36
CA PRO A 121 40.77 27.99 8.18
C PRO A 121 41.19 27.85 9.64
N LEU A 122 40.37 28.38 10.54
CA LEU A 122 40.55 28.25 11.98
C LEU A 122 39.78 27.05 12.50
N SER A 123 40.30 26.43 13.56
CA SER A 123 39.67 25.31 14.25
C SER A 123 39.39 25.67 15.71
N ALA A 124 38.22 25.30 16.19
CA ALA A 124 37.83 25.43 17.59
C ALA A 124 37.03 24.21 18.04
N GLN A 125 37.05 23.92 19.33
CA GLN A 125 36.38 22.75 19.90
C GLN A 125 35.20 23.16 20.78
N THR A 126 34.12 22.38 20.72
CA THR A 126 33.06 22.48 21.73
C THR A 126 33.55 21.95 23.06
N ALA A 127 32.95 22.39 24.16
CA ALA A 127 33.07 21.65 25.42
C ALA A 127 32.41 20.26 25.27
N PRO A 128 32.94 19.22 25.94
CA PRO A 128 32.23 17.94 26.03
C PRO A 128 30.93 18.13 26.83
N LEU A 129 29.88 17.45 26.40
CA LEU A 129 28.56 17.51 27.02
C LEU A 129 28.07 16.10 27.33
N SER A 130 27.12 15.99 28.24
CA SER A 130 26.43 14.73 28.49
C SER A 130 24.96 14.96 28.75
N PHE A 131 24.16 13.94 28.46
CA PHE A 131 22.74 13.92 28.80
C PHE A 131 22.32 12.52 29.24
N GLN A 132 21.29 12.45 30.05
CA GLN A 132 20.67 11.22 30.51
C GLN A 132 19.35 11.01 29.77
N ALA A 133 19.20 9.81 29.18
CA ALA A 133 17.92 9.33 28.70
C ALA A 133 17.33 8.35 29.72
N ALA A 134 16.16 8.67 30.28
CA ALA A 134 15.45 7.79 31.20
C ALA A 134 14.28 7.08 30.49
N GLN A 135 13.86 5.93 31.04
CA GLN A 135 12.57 5.35 30.65
C GLN A 135 11.44 6.28 31.14
N PRO A 136 10.51 6.69 30.28
CA PRO A 136 9.39 7.52 30.71
C PRO A 136 8.48 6.74 31.67
N PRO A 137 8.02 7.35 32.78
CA PRO A 137 7.08 6.72 33.70
C PRO A 137 5.81 6.20 32.99
N GLY A 138 5.36 5.00 33.39
CA GLY A 138 4.16 4.37 32.83
C GLY A 138 4.37 3.59 31.52
N PHE A 139 5.63 3.42 31.10
CA PHE A 139 6.02 2.52 30.02
C PHE A 139 6.88 1.38 30.56
N GLU A 140 6.62 0.16 30.10
CA GLU A 140 7.41 -1.01 30.47
C GLU A 140 8.80 -0.99 29.80
N PRO A 141 9.83 -1.60 30.39
CA PRO A 141 11.12 -1.76 29.73
C PRO A 141 10.99 -2.48 28.38
N GLY A 142 11.48 -1.85 27.32
CA GLY A 142 11.38 -2.38 25.95
C GLY A 142 10.05 -2.11 25.25
N GLU A 143 9.07 -1.51 25.92
CA GLU A 143 7.87 -0.99 25.27
C GLU A 143 8.26 0.16 24.30
N THR A 144 7.66 0.17 23.11
CA THR A 144 7.87 1.27 22.17
C THR A 144 7.22 2.53 22.69
N VAL A 145 8.04 3.53 23.01
CA VAL A 145 7.58 4.83 23.51
C VAL A 145 7.35 5.77 22.32
N LEU A 146 6.10 6.18 22.12
CA LEU A 146 5.82 7.35 21.28
C LEU A 146 6.01 8.61 22.12
N VAL A 147 7.06 9.37 21.83
CA VAL A 147 7.27 10.72 22.39
C VAL A 147 6.81 11.73 21.37
N ALA A 148 6.01 12.71 21.80
CA ALA A 148 5.58 13.81 20.96
C ALA A 148 5.32 15.05 21.79
N ASP A 149 5.40 16.19 21.10
CA ASP A 149 5.10 17.50 21.65
C ASP A 149 3.57 17.75 21.72
N GLY A 150 2.83 17.05 20.87
CA GLY A 150 1.38 17.06 20.80
C GLY A 150 0.90 15.96 19.88
N LEU A 151 -0.23 15.31 20.21
CA LEU A 151 -0.76 14.18 19.45
C LEU A 151 -2.22 14.38 19.08
N ARG A 152 -2.55 14.14 17.81
CA ARG A 152 -3.93 14.16 17.31
C ARG A 152 -4.24 12.82 16.65
N LEU A 153 -5.34 12.21 17.09
CA LEU A 153 -5.90 11.01 16.48
C LEU A 153 -7.32 11.32 16.03
N THR A 154 -7.57 11.15 14.74
CA THR A 154 -8.90 11.37 14.15
C THR A 154 -9.35 10.13 13.39
N GLN A 155 -10.65 9.97 13.26
CA GLN A 155 -11.24 8.88 12.49
C GLN A 155 -12.36 9.38 11.58
N THR A 156 -12.45 8.76 10.41
CA THR A 156 -13.58 8.92 9.48
C THR A 156 -14.02 7.54 9.02
N VAL A 157 -15.33 7.28 9.05
CA VAL A 157 -15.93 6.03 8.59
C VAL A 157 -16.89 6.34 7.45
N THR A 158 -16.90 5.52 6.40
CA THR A 158 -17.89 5.66 5.32
C THR A 158 -19.32 5.53 5.89
N THR A 159 -20.14 6.58 5.73
CA THR A 159 -21.51 6.67 6.26
C THR A 159 -22.56 6.45 5.17
N ILE A 160 -22.63 5.23 4.66
CA ILE A 160 -23.68 4.80 3.72
C ILE A 160 -24.49 3.65 4.32
N PRO A 161 -25.78 3.49 3.96
CA PRO A 161 -26.51 2.28 4.28
C PRO A 161 -25.80 1.08 3.63
N LEU A 162 -25.23 0.21 4.45
CA LEU A 162 -24.48 -0.95 3.97
C LEU A 162 -25.42 -2.12 3.73
N LYS A 163 -25.11 -2.95 2.73
CA LYS A 163 -25.70 -4.27 2.52
C LYS A 163 -24.64 -5.35 2.60
N VAL A 164 -25.07 -6.61 2.75
CA VAL A 164 -24.18 -7.75 2.61
C VAL A 164 -23.48 -7.71 1.25
N GLY A 165 -22.15 -7.82 1.27
CA GLY A 165 -21.29 -7.71 0.09
C GLY A 165 -20.65 -6.33 -0.09
N ASP A 166 -21.22 -5.27 0.51
CA ASP A 166 -20.67 -3.92 0.44
C ASP A 166 -19.38 -3.80 1.26
N THR A 167 -18.66 -2.71 0.99
CA THR A 167 -17.40 -2.39 1.65
C THR A 167 -17.51 -1.07 2.40
N LEU A 168 -17.05 -1.05 3.64
CA LEU A 168 -16.89 0.16 4.45
C LEU A 168 -15.41 0.43 4.69
N THR A 169 -15.03 1.70 4.73
CA THR A 169 -13.66 2.12 5.00
C THR A 169 -13.62 2.97 6.25
N ARG A 170 -12.79 2.57 7.23
CA ARG A 170 -12.42 3.38 8.38
C ARG A 170 -11.02 3.94 8.14
N THR A 171 -10.90 5.25 8.06
CA THR A 171 -9.63 5.96 7.93
C THR A 171 -9.24 6.51 9.28
N LEU A 172 -8.04 6.18 9.75
CA LEU A 172 -7.43 6.68 10.97
C LEU A 172 -6.27 7.57 10.60
N THR A 173 -6.25 8.80 11.12
CA THR A 173 -5.14 9.73 10.91
C THR A 173 -4.52 10.05 12.27
N LEU A 174 -3.27 9.64 12.43
CA LEU A 174 -2.42 9.94 13.57
C LEU A 174 -1.40 11.00 13.16
N GLN A 175 -1.39 12.12 13.87
CA GLN A 175 -0.42 13.20 13.68
C GLN A 175 0.28 13.49 14.99
N ALA A 176 1.60 13.69 14.93
CA ALA A 176 2.42 14.06 16.08
C ALA A 176 3.31 15.27 15.76
N ASP A 177 3.35 16.22 16.69
CA ASP A 177 4.25 17.36 16.63
C ASP A 177 5.65 16.91 17.11
N ASN A 178 6.71 17.41 16.46
CA ASN A 178 8.13 17.15 16.77
C ASN A 178 8.56 15.67 16.76
N THR A 179 7.79 14.82 16.06
CA THR A 179 8.05 13.39 15.94
C THR A 179 8.00 12.96 14.47
N PRO A 180 9.04 12.33 13.92
CA PRO A 180 9.03 11.87 12.53
C PRO A 180 7.90 10.86 12.26
N GLY A 181 7.36 10.86 11.04
CA GLY A 181 6.24 10.00 10.66
C GLY A 181 6.53 8.50 10.83
N LEU A 182 7.78 8.08 10.59
CA LEU A 182 8.21 6.68 10.76
C LEU A 182 8.25 6.22 12.22
N SER A 183 8.23 7.13 13.19
CA SER A 183 8.15 6.81 14.61
C SER A 183 6.71 6.61 15.08
N LEU A 184 5.71 6.87 14.23
CA LEU A 184 4.30 6.71 14.58
C LEU A 184 3.88 5.24 14.57
N PRO A 185 3.36 4.71 15.69
CA PRO A 185 2.99 3.32 15.79
C PRO A 185 1.75 3.01 14.93
N PRO A 186 1.63 1.77 14.41
CA PRO A 186 0.39 1.32 13.80
C PRO A 186 -0.74 1.30 14.84
N PRO A 187 -1.98 1.67 14.47
CA PRO A 187 -3.12 1.56 15.37
C PRO A 187 -3.49 0.10 15.60
N ASP A 188 -4.11 -0.19 16.76
CA ASP A 188 -4.60 -1.52 17.08
C ASP A 188 -5.59 -2.05 16.04
N GLN A 189 -5.36 -3.30 15.63
CA GLN A 189 -6.10 -3.92 14.54
C GLN A 189 -7.00 -5.06 15.03
N ALA A 190 -8.02 -4.73 15.84
CA ALA A 190 -9.00 -5.70 16.29
C ALA A 190 -9.82 -6.29 15.11
N GLN A 191 -10.16 -7.58 15.20
CA GLN A 191 -11.09 -8.23 14.28
C GLN A 191 -12.53 -7.98 14.72
N VAL A 192 -13.42 -7.69 13.76
CA VAL A 192 -14.85 -7.49 14.03
C VAL A 192 -15.61 -8.65 13.38
N LYS A 193 -16.33 -9.43 14.18
CA LYS A 193 -17.07 -10.60 13.70
C LYS A 193 -18.11 -10.19 12.64
N GLY A 194 -18.18 -10.91 11.53
CA GLY A 194 -19.09 -10.63 10.40
C GLY A 194 -18.60 -9.54 9.43
N LEU A 195 -17.40 -8.98 9.69
CA LEU A 195 -16.69 -8.11 8.77
C LEU A 195 -15.36 -8.75 8.37
N ARG A 196 -15.14 -8.92 7.06
CA ARG A 196 -13.84 -9.35 6.52
C ARG A 196 -12.95 -8.17 6.25
N ARG A 197 -11.83 -8.08 6.96
CA ARG A 197 -10.85 -6.99 6.79
C ARG A 197 -9.91 -7.25 5.60
N TYR A 198 -9.67 -6.20 4.82
CA TYR A 198 -8.65 -6.14 3.77
C TYR A 198 -7.58 -5.14 4.19
N PRO A 199 -6.34 -5.59 4.43
CA PRO A 199 -5.27 -4.69 4.83
C PRO A 199 -4.90 -3.73 3.70
N GLN A 200 -4.55 -2.50 4.05
CA GLN A 200 -3.96 -1.51 3.16
C GLN A 200 -2.64 -1.05 3.77
N SER A 201 -1.67 -0.73 2.92
CA SER A 201 -0.44 -0.09 3.37
C SER A 201 -0.75 1.30 3.94
N PRO A 202 -0.13 1.70 5.07
CA PRO A 202 -0.29 3.03 5.61
C PRO A 202 0.37 4.07 4.69
N VAL A 203 -0.14 5.30 4.72
CA VAL A 203 0.57 6.46 4.15
C VAL A 203 1.28 7.17 5.30
N ILE A 204 2.61 7.21 5.25
CA ILE A 204 3.45 7.84 6.27
C ILE A 204 4.20 8.99 5.62
N SER A 205 4.16 10.16 6.25
CA SER A 205 4.88 11.35 5.80
C SER A 205 5.44 12.14 6.97
N ASN A 206 6.54 12.85 6.75
CA ASN A 206 6.95 13.92 7.64
C ASN A 206 6.13 15.17 7.34
N LEU A 207 5.89 15.96 8.37
CA LEU A 207 5.41 17.33 8.26
C LEU A 207 6.63 18.24 8.38
N ASP A 208 6.67 19.31 7.60
CA ASP A 208 7.74 20.30 7.64
C ASP A 208 7.19 21.71 7.89
N ASP A 209 8.10 22.65 8.14
CA ASP A 209 7.81 24.07 8.33
C ASP A 209 7.95 24.89 7.02
N GLY A 210 8.03 24.22 5.86
CA GLY A 210 8.34 24.85 4.57
C GLY A 210 9.77 25.36 4.43
N ARG A 211 10.64 25.15 5.44
CA ARG A 211 12.05 25.53 5.45
C ARG A 211 12.96 24.30 5.58
N GLY A 212 12.45 23.13 5.18
CA GLY A 212 13.18 21.86 5.23
C GLY A 212 13.30 21.25 6.62
N ASN A 213 12.78 21.87 7.68
CA ASN A 213 12.80 21.30 9.02
C ASN A 213 11.58 20.40 9.22
N ILE A 214 11.83 19.14 9.62
CA ILE A 214 10.75 18.25 10.07
C ILE A 214 10.15 18.86 11.35
N SER A 215 8.88 19.27 11.26
CA SER A 215 8.05 19.84 12.33
C SER A 215 7.16 18.79 12.99
N GLY A 216 6.97 17.63 12.35
CA GLY A 216 6.19 16.54 12.88
C GLY A 216 6.05 15.39 11.90
N GLY A 217 5.04 14.56 12.13
CA GLY A 217 4.80 13.34 11.37
C GLY A 217 3.32 13.05 11.25
N GLN A 218 2.95 12.40 10.15
CA GLN A 218 1.61 11.93 9.89
C GLN A 218 1.62 10.48 9.43
N ARG A 219 0.70 9.69 9.98
CA ARG A 219 0.41 8.33 9.57
C ARG A 219 -1.09 8.18 9.32
N ILE A 220 -1.45 7.70 8.14
CA ILE A 220 -2.83 7.44 7.74
C ILE A 220 -2.99 5.93 7.49
N ASP A 221 -3.83 5.28 8.28
CA ASP A 221 -4.19 3.87 8.13
C ASP A 221 -5.62 3.75 7.60
N ARG A 222 -5.80 3.02 6.48
CA ARG A 222 -7.12 2.73 5.90
C ARG A 222 -7.49 1.28 6.17
N GLN A 223 -8.51 1.09 7.01
CA GLN A 223 -9.06 -0.22 7.34
C GLN A 223 -10.29 -0.45 6.48
N VAL A 224 -10.17 -1.34 5.49
CA VAL A 224 -11.26 -1.67 4.57
C VAL A 224 -11.93 -2.96 5.04
N TYR A 225 -13.25 -2.94 5.21
CA TYR A 225 -14.01 -4.11 5.65
C TYR A 225 -15.13 -4.43 4.67
N ARG A 226 -15.25 -5.71 4.30
CA ARG A 226 -16.39 -6.22 3.54
C ARG A 226 -17.40 -6.83 4.49
N VAL A 227 -18.67 -6.46 4.32
CA VAL A 227 -19.79 -6.98 5.10
C VAL A 227 -20.11 -8.40 4.62
N GLU A 228 -20.04 -9.39 5.52
CA GLU A 228 -20.37 -10.78 5.21
C GLU A 228 -21.80 -11.17 5.64
N GLN A 229 -22.34 -10.50 6.65
CA GLN A 229 -23.65 -10.80 7.21
C GLN A 229 -24.45 -9.50 7.43
N ALA A 230 -25.77 -9.61 7.59
CA ALA A 230 -26.56 -8.47 8.03
C ALA A 230 -26.42 -8.33 9.55
N GLY A 231 -26.40 -7.11 10.06
CA GLY A 231 -26.32 -6.87 11.50
C GLY A 231 -25.69 -5.54 11.86
N ARG A 232 -25.39 -5.41 13.15
CA ARG A 232 -24.79 -4.23 13.75
C ARG A 232 -23.35 -4.54 14.14
N TYR A 233 -22.42 -3.71 13.68
CA TYR A 233 -20.98 -3.92 13.81
C TYR A 233 -20.34 -2.79 14.61
N PRO A 234 -19.91 -3.05 15.86
CA PRO A 234 -19.11 -2.09 16.62
C PRO A 234 -17.67 -2.10 16.10
N LEU A 235 -17.22 -0.96 15.54
CA LEU A 235 -15.83 -0.73 15.19
C LEU A 235 -15.13 -0.18 16.45
N PRO A 236 -14.23 -0.95 17.08
CA PRO A 236 -13.77 -0.66 18.44
C PRO A 236 -13.08 0.69 18.56
N ALA A 237 -13.14 1.27 19.76
CA ALA A 237 -12.35 2.44 20.11
C ALA A 237 -10.85 2.16 19.92
N ILE A 238 -10.09 3.18 19.52
CA ILE A 238 -8.63 3.07 19.35
C ILE A 238 -7.99 4.12 20.24
N SER A 239 -6.98 3.69 20.99
CA SER A 239 -6.20 4.54 21.89
C SER A 239 -4.72 4.44 21.55
N VAL A 240 -4.02 5.56 21.65
CA VAL A 240 -2.56 5.64 21.51
C VAL A 240 -2.01 6.20 22.82
N LYS A 241 -1.17 5.39 23.47
CA LYS A 241 -0.39 5.80 24.64
C LYS A 241 0.86 6.54 24.18
N TRP A 242 1.14 7.71 24.75
CA TRP A 242 2.28 8.54 24.34
C TRP A 242 2.80 9.38 25.51
N TRP A 243 4.07 9.76 25.43
CA TRP A 243 4.71 10.68 26.35
C TRP A 243 4.66 12.09 25.79
N ASP A 244 4.04 13.00 26.54
CA ASP A 244 3.99 14.43 26.24
C ASP A 244 5.32 15.06 26.68
N SER A 245 6.21 15.34 25.71
CA SER A 245 7.52 15.96 25.97
C SER A 245 7.42 17.40 26.44
N ARG A 246 6.34 18.13 26.11
CA ARG A 246 6.16 19.52 26.56
C ARG A 246 5.75 19.60 28.03
N ASN A 247 4.87 18.69 28.46
CA ASN A 247 4.33 18.69 29.83
C ASN A 247 4.96 17.60 30.73
N HIS A 248 5.91 16.83 30.21
CA HIS A 248 6.59 15.72 30.89
C HIS A 248 5.63 14.76 31.60
N ARG A 249 4.63 14.25 30.88
CA ARG A 249 3.64 13.33 31.45
C ARG A 249 3.12 12.31 30.44
N LEU A 250 2.68 11.16 30.97
CA LEU A 250 1.96 10.15 30.21
C LEU A 250 0.60 10.71 29.76
N GLN A 251 0.26 10.49 28.50
CA GLN A 251 -1.02 10.85 27.90
C GLN A 251 -1.59 9.69 27.07
N VAL A 252 -2.91 9.69 26.89
CA VAL A 252 -3.62 8.74 26.04
C VAL A 252 -4.59 9.51 25.16
N THR A 253 -4.40 9.44 23.84
CA THR A 253 -5.32 10.02 22.87
C THR A 253 -6.18 8.90 22.29
N ARG A 254 -7.50 9.09 22.24
CA ARG A 254 -8.44 8.06 21.77
C ARG A 254 -9.48 8.58 20.81
N VAL A 255 -9.94 7.69 19.93
CA VAL A 255 -11.15 7.86 19.13
C VAL A 255 -12.21 6.85 19.60
N PRO A 256 -13.48 7.24 19.69
CA PRO A 256 -14.53 6.40 20.24
C PRO A 256 -14.86 5.21 19.32
N GLU A 257 -15.56 4.23 19.87
CA GLU A 257 -16.21 3.20 19.07
C GLU A 257 -17.22 3.82 18.12
N VAL A 258 -17.30 3.31 16.89
CA VAL A 258 -18.31 3.70 15.90
C VAL A 258 -19.10 2.47 15.52
N THR A 259 -20.42 2.53 15.67
CA THR A 259 -21.27 1.45 15.21
C THR A 259 -21.74 1.68 13.78
N VAL A 260 -21.64 0.65 12.95
CA VAL A 260 -22.19 0.63 11.59
C VAL A 260 -23.24 -0.47 11.45
N GLU A 261 -24.27 -0.23 10.67
CA GLU A 261 -25.36 -1.18 10.43
C GLU A 261 -25.38 -1.62 8.98
N ALA A 262 -25.54 -2.92 8.75
CA ALA A 262 -25.69 -3.48 7.42
C ALA A 262 -26.96 -4.32 7.29
N GLN A 263 -27.69 -4.10 6.21
CA GLN A 263 -28.92 -4.81 5.88
C GLN A 263 -28.61 -6.06 5.06
N ALA A 264 -29.55 -7.00 5.04
CA ALA A 264 -29.47 -8.12 4.11
C ALA A 264 -29.46 -7.61 2.67
N ALA A 265 -28.67 -8.24 1.81
CA ALA A 265 -28.82 -8.01 0.38
C ALA A 265 -30.23 -8.44 -0.04
N SER A 266 -30.93 -7.59 -0.78
CA SER A 266 -32.16 -7.97 -1.47
C SER A 266 -31.85 -9.19 -2.33
N ALA A 267 -32.70 -10.22 -2.31
CA ALA A 267 -32.47 -11.46 -3.05
C ALA A 267 -32.06 -11.12 -4.49
N TYR A 268 -30.84 -11.52 -4.87
CA TYR A 268 -30.31 -11.29 -6.21
C TYR A 268 -31.23 -12.00 -7.21
N SER A 269 -32.01 -11.23 -7.96
CA SER A 269 -32.74 -11.74 -9.11
C SER A 269 -31.81 -11.58 -10.31
N PRO A 270 -31.18 -12.67 -10.81
CA PRO A 270 -30.29 -12.56 -11.95
C PRO A 270 -31.06 -12.01 -13.16
N THR A 271 -30.45 -11.11 -13.92
CA THR A 271 -31.05 -10.52 -15.14
C THR A 271 -31.33 -11.57 -16.21
N PHE A 272 -30.68 -12.74 -16.12
CA PHE A 272 -30.89 -13.88 -16.99
C PHE A 272 -30.86 -15.17 -16.15
N SER A 273 -31.79 -16.08 -16.39
CA SER A 273 -31.82 -17.37 -15.72
C SER A 273 -30.89 -18.35 -16.44
N ILE A 274 -29.80 -18.76 -15.77
CA ILE A 274 -28.90 -19.81 -16.27
C ILE A 274 -29.68 -21.11 -16.53
N ALA A 275 -30.71 -21.39 -15.72
CA ALA A 275 -31.57 -22.56 -15.92
C ALA A 275 -32.39 -22.46 -17.22
N GLU A 276 -32.86 -21.27 -17.59
CA GLU A 276 -33.57 -21.05 -18.86
C GLU A 276 -32.62 -21.12 -20.05
N ASP A 277 -31.41 -20.55 -19.93
CA ASP A 277 -30.39 -20.56 -20.98
C ASP A 277 -29.85 -21.97 -21.24
N LEU A 278 -29.59 -22.76 -20.19
CA LEU A 278 -29.26 -24.19 -20.31
C LEU A 278 -30.40 -25.00 -20.94
N LYS A 279 -31.66 -24.65 -20.63
CA LYS A 279 -32.83 -25.29 -21.23
C LYS A 279 -32.97 -24.93 -22.71
N GLN A 280 -32.63 -23.69 -23.11
CA GLN A 280 -32.56 -23.28 -24.52
C GLN A 280 -31.42 -23.98 -25.26
N LEU A 281 -30.20 -24.00 -24.71
CA LEU A 281 -29.06 -24.71 -25.29
C LEU A 281 -29.32 -26.21 -25.47
N GLY A 282 -29.97 -26.85 -24.48
CA GLY A 282 -30.37 -28.26 -24.56
C GLY A 282 -31.47 -28.55 -25.60
N GLN A 283 -32.27 -27.55 -26.00
CA GLN A 283 -33.25 -27.69 -27.08
C GLN A 283 -32.61 -27.60 -28.46
N HIS A 284 -31.59 -26.74 -28.63
CA HIS A 284 -30.86 -26.61 -29.89
C HIS A 284 -29.90 -27.78 -30.16
N SER A 285 -29.42 -28.48 -29.13
CA SER A 285 -28.61 -29.70 -29.25
C SER A 285 -29.45 -30.98 -29.32
N ARG A 286 -30.53 -30.95 -30.09
CA ARG A 286 -31.23 -32.17 -30.50
C ARG A 286 -31.09 -32.27 -32.01
N TRP A 287 -30.06 -32.99 -32.46
CA TRP A 287 -30.01 -33.48 -33.83
C TRP A 287 -31.27 -34.31 -34.06
N GLN A 288 -32.27 -33.69 -34.69
CA GLN A 288 -33.50 -34.37 -35.08
C GLN A 288 -33.11 -35.29 -36.23
N LEU A 289 -32.63 -36.50 -35.91
CA LEU A 289 -32.45 -37.55 -36.89
C LEU A 289 -33.84 -37.84 -37.46
N SER A 290 -34.11 -37.27 -38.64
CA SER A 290 -35.40 -37.39 -39.31
C SER A 290 -35.78 -38.88 -39.34
N ARG A 291 -36.98 -39.21 -38.85
CA ARG A 291 -37.52 -40.58 -38.92
C ARG A 291 -37.42 -41.16 -40.33
N GLN A 292 -37.55 -40.29 -41.34
CA GLN A 292 -37.40 -40.66 -42.74
C GLN A 292 -35.94 -40.97 -43.08
N GLY A 293 -34.97 -40.19 -42.58
CA GLY A 293 -33.54 -40.47 -42.77
C GLY A 293 -33.11 -41.81 -42.18
N VAL A 294 -33.63 -42.17 -41.01
CA VAL A 294 -33.41 -43.50 -40.40
C VAL A 294 -34.06 -44.61 -41.24
N ALA A 295 -35.29 -44.38 -41.72
CA ALA A 295 -35.99 -45.34 -42.56
C ALA A 295 -35.27 -45.57 -43.91
N TRP A 296 -34.78 -44.50 -44.55
CA TRP A 296 -33.99 -44.60 -45.78
C TRP A 296 -32.65 -45.31 -45.55
N GLY A 297 -31.96 -45.01 -44.44
CA GLY A 297 -30.74 -45.72 -44.06
C GLY A 297 -30.96 -47.22 -43.84
N ALA A 298 -32.03 -47.58 -43.13
CA ALA A 298 -32.42 -48.98 -42.93
C ALA A 298 -32.83 -49.67 -44.23
N ALA A 299 -33.58 -48.99 -45.10
CA ALA A 299 -33.97 -49.51 -46.41
C ALA A 299 -32.75 -49.76 -47.31
N LEU A 300 -31.78 -48.84 -47.32
CA LEU A 300 -30.55 -48.99 -48.10
C LEU A 300 -29.68 -50.14 -47.58
N ALA A 301 -29.59 -50.30 -46.26
CA ALA A 301 -28.91 -51.45 -45.64
C ALA A 301 -29.57 -52.79 -46.01
N LEU A 302 -30.91 -52.86 -45.98
CA LEU A 302 -31.67 -54.03 -46.43
C LEU A 302 -31.47 -54.32 -47.92
N TRP A 303 -31.38 -53.28 -48.74
CA TRP A 303 -31.14 -53.42 -50.18
C TRP A 303 -29.75 -54.01 -50.46
N VAL A 304 -28.72 -53.51 -49.78
CA VAL A 304 -27.35 -54.04 -49.88
C VAL A 304 -27.30 -55.49 -49.41
N LEU A 305 -27.98 -55.83 -48.31
CA LEU A 305 -28.07 -57.20 -47.81
C LEU A 305 -28.77 -58.14 -48.81
N ALA A 306 -29.88 -57.69 -49.41
CA ALA A 306 -30.62 -58.47 -50.40
C ALA A 306 -29.78 -58.69 -51.67
N ALA A 307 -29.05 -57.67 -52.15
CA ALA A 307 -28.14 -57.80 -53.28
C ALA A 307 -27.00 -58.77 -52.98
N TYR A 308 -26.42 -58.72 -51.77
CA TYR A 308 -25.39 -59.64 -51.32
C TYR A 308 -25.89 -61.10 -51.28
N LEU A 309 -27.07 -61.33 -50.71
CA LEU A 309 -27.68 -62.66 -50.65
C LEU A 309 -28.08 -63.17 -52.04
N ALA A 310 -28.62 -62.32 -52.91
CA ALA A 310 -28.94 -62.67 -54.28
C ALA A 310 -27.68 -63.08 -55.04
N HIS A 311 -26.58 -62.32 -54.91
CA HIS A 311 -25.31 -62.67 -55.55
C HIS A 311 -24.73 -64.00 -55.03
N GLY A 312 -24.79 -64.22 -53.71
CA GLY A 312 -24.29 -65.46 -53.08
C GLY A 312 -25.14 -66.71 -53.37
N LEU A 313 -26.45 -66.56 -53.60
CA LEU A 313 -27.38 -67.68 -53.82
C LEU A 313 -27.70 -67.93 -55.31
N TRP A 314 -27.43 -66.97 -56.21
CA TRP A 314 -27.66 -67.10 -57.66
C TRP A 314 -27.02 -68.34 -58.33
N PRO A 315 -25.81 -68.79 -57.97
CA PRO A 315 -25.24 -69.99 -58.60
C PRO A 315 -25.85 -71.32 -58.12
N ARG A 316 -26.78 -71.33 -57.15
CA ARG A 316 -27.40 -72.56 -56.60
C ARG A 316 -28.83 -72.83 -57.05
N VAL A 317 -29.46 -71.93 -57.81
CA VAL A 317 -30.89 -72.02 -58.20
C VAL A 317 -31.19 -72.78 -59.51
N PRO A 318 -30.27 -73.01 -60.48
CA PRO A 318 -30.66 -73.62 -61.76
C PRO A 318 -30.54 -75.17 -61.80
N PRO A 319 -31.12 -75.93 -60.85
CA PRO A 319 -31.68 -77.23 -61.23
C PRO A 319 -33.12 -77.49 -60.74
N LEU A 320 -33.76 -76.55 -60.03
CA LEU A 320 -35.12 -76.75 -59.49
C LEU A 320 -36.24 -76.26 -60.42
N TRP A 321 -35.96 -75.31 -61.32
CA TRP A 321 -36.96 -74.78 -62.27
C TRP A 321 -37.40 -75.79 -63.35
N ARG A 322 -36.59 -76.82 -63.63
CA ARG A 322 -36.98 -77.88 -64.60
C ARG A 322 -37.95 -78.92 -64.03
N ARG A 323 -38.18 -78.99 -62.72
CA ARG A 323 -39.11 -79.96 -62.10
C ARG A 323 -40.51 -79.40 -61.80
N GLY A 324 -40.71 -78.07 -61.81
CA GLY A 324 -42.00 -77.42 -61.53
C GLY A 324 -42.95 -77.25 -62.72
N CYS A 325 -42.42 -77.07 -63.94
CA CYS A 325 -43.26 -76.82 -65.13
C CYS A 325 -44.04 -78.03 -65.65
N GLY A 326 -43.76 -79.25 -65.16
CA GLY A 326 -44.52 -80.46 -65.50
C GLY A 326 -45.88 -80.55 -64.80
N ALA A 327 -45.99 -80.02 -63.56
CA ALA A 327 -47.18 -80.18 -62.73
C ALA A 327 -48.31 -79.18 -63.05
N LEU A 328 -47.99 -78.00 -63.61
CA LEU A 328 -49.02 -76.99 -63.94
C LEU A 328 -49.78 -77.26 -65.23
N ARG A 329 -49.24 -78.06 -66.17
CA ARG A 329 -49.94 -78.43 -67.41
C ARG A 329 -51.04 -79.46 -67.21
N TRP A 330 -51.01 -80.22 -66.11
CA TRP A 330 -52.03 -81.24 -65.81
C TRP A 330 -53.28 -80.63 -65.14
N ARG A 331 -53.12 -79.58 -64.33
CA ARG A 331 -54.24 -78.91 -63.64
C ARG A 331 -55.13 -78.05 -64.55
N PHE A 332 -54.59 -77.47 -65.62
CA PHE A 332 -55.38 -76.69 -66.58
C PHE A 332 -56.16 -77.53 -67.62
N ARG A 333 -55.92 -78.85 -67.72
CA ARG A 333 -56.72 -79.75 -68.60
C ARG A 333 -58.01 -80.27 -67.97
N ARG A 334 -58.25 -80.07 -66.67
CA ARG A 334 -59.41 -80.64 -65.96
C ARG A 334 -60.65 -79.73 -65.90
N LEU A 335 -60.55 -78.49 -66.37
CA LEU A 335 -61.68 -77.56 -66.48
C LEU A 335 -61.94 -77.28 -67.97
N ARG A 336 -62.58 -78.25 -68.64
CA ARG A 336 -63.21 -78.08 -69.95
C ARG A 336 -64.44 -77.20 -69.78
N LEU A 337 -64.33 -75.92 -70.12
CA LEU A 337 -65.44 -75.11 -70.63
C LEU A 337 -64.93 -74.33 -71.84
N LEU A 338 -65.17 -74.88 -73.03
CA LEU A 338 -65.08 -74.18 -74.32
C LEU A 338 -66.46 -73.54 -74.62
N PRO A 339 -66.51 -72.50 -75.48
CA PRO A 339 -67.37 -71.33 -75.34
C PRO A 339 -68.63 -71.41 -76.21
N LEU A 340 -69.65 -70.60 -75.90
CA LEU A 340 -70.69 -70.19 -76.87
C LEU A 340 -71.24 -68.80 -76.50
N ASN A 341 -70.85 -67.84 -77.32
CA ASN A 341 -71.29 -66.45 -77.38
C ASN A 341 -72.61 -66.38 -78.17
N PRO A 342 -73.52 -65.44 -77.86
CA PRO A 342 -74.06 -64.63 -78.94
C PRO A 342 -74.08 -63.12 -78.60
N ARG A 343 -73.57 -62.35 -79.56
CA ARG A 343 -73.68 -60.89 -79.68
C ARG A 343 -75.13 -60.40 -79.63
N ARG A 344 -75.34 -59.21 -79.05
CA ARG A 344 -76.08 -58.10 -79.69
C ARG A 344 -75.83 -56.76 -78.97
N GLU A 345 -74.86 -56.02 -79.51
CA GLU A 345 -74.97 -54.68 -80.12
C GLU A 345 -76.02 -53.64 -79.64
N LYS A 346 -75.53 -52.38 -79.62
CA LYS A 346 -76.17 -51.05 -79.70
C LYS A 346 -76.50 -50.34 -78.38
N ASP A 347 -76.33 -49.04 -78.18
CA ASP A 347 -75.52 -47.95 -78.78
C ASP A 347 -75.99 -46.62 -78.11
N PHE A 348 -75.07 -45.66 -77.94
CA PHE A 348 -75.25 -44.19 -77.81
C PHE A 348 -75.93 -43.57 -76.57
N PRO A 349 -75.70 -42.26 -76.29
CA PRO A 349 -74.82 -41.27 -76.96
C PRO A 349 -73.48 -40.97 -76.27
#